data_AF-A0A7J4ZW96-F1
#
_entry.id   AF-A0A7J4ZW96-F1
#
_cell.length_a   1.000
_cell.length_b   1.000
_cell.length_c   1.000
_cell.angle_alpha   90.00
_cell.angle_beta   90.00
_cell.angle_gamma   90.00
#
_symmetry.space_group_name_H-M   'P 1'
#
loop_
_entity.id
_entity.type
_entity.pdbx_description
1 polymer ?
#
loop_
_entity_poly.entity_id
_entity_poly.type
_entity_poly.pdbx_seq_one_letter_code
_entity_poly.pdbx_strand_id
1 'polypeptide(L)'
;LVLLALMVMPLTLADYMQAIKNITFTNSSEDPSTVPRIITVTVTDGGNYSNTATTTVNVVAVNDAPVAAPVNVTGTEDTPLILGWSTFGVTDVDSPASSLGIKITQLPGEGKLQYLDGSTWKDVANNQTFSKADIDAGKLRFLPDANESGVNGYGGTGM
;
A
#
# COMPACT_ATOMS: atom_id res chain seq x y z
N LEU A 1 5.68 36.37 7.79
CA LEU A 1 6.53 37.22 8.64
C LEU A 1 7.62 37.82 7.75
N VAL A 2 7.65 39.14 7.59
CA VAL A 2 8.71 39.84 6.86
C VAL A 2 9.73 40.29 7.89
N LEU A 3 10.93 39.71 7.89
CA LEU A 3 12.03 40.18 8.73
C LEU A 3 13.05 40.87 7.82
N LEU A 4 12.92 42.18 7.71
CA LEU A 4 13.92 43.06 7.12
C LEU A 4 15.01 43.27 8.17
N ALA A 5 16.10 42.52 8.11
CA ALA A 5 17.29 42.76 8.92
C ALA A 5 18.27 43.63 8.14
N LEU A 6 18.53 44.83 8.68
CA LEU A 6 19.58 45.74 8.21
C LEU A 6 20.94 45.01 8.31
N MET A 7 21.55 44.73 7.17
CA MET A 7 22.81 44.00 7.02
C MET A 7 24.01 44.91 7.26
N VAL A 8 24.70 44.80 8.41
CA VAL A 8 26.06 45.36 8.58
C VAL A 8 26.85 44.60 9.65
N MET A 9 27.38 43.43 9.30
CA MET A 9 28.70 42.91 9.71
C MET A 9 29.07 41.81 8.71
N PRO A 10 30.32 41.72 8.21
CA PRO A 10 30.69 40.64 7.32
C PRO A 10 30.52 39.32 8.09
N LEU A 11 29.66 38.44 7.58
CA LEU A 11 29.51 37.09 8.11
C LEU A 11 30.91 36.44 8.12
N THR A 12 31.28 35.86 9.26
CA THR A 12 32.54 35.16 9.40
C THR A 12 32.47 33.80 8.71
N LEU A 13 33.62 33.16 8.46
CA LEU A 13 33.65 31.77 7.98
C LEU A 13 32.85 30.84 8.90
N ALA A 14 32.90 31.06 10.21
CA ALA A 14 32.17 30.27 11.19
C ALA A 14 30.65 30.42 11.03
N ASP A 15 30.16 31.63 10.75
CA ASP A 15 28.73 31.89 10.55
C ASP A 15 28.21 31.17 9.29
N TYR A 16 28.96 31.22 8.18
CA TYR A 16 28.61 30.48 6.97
C TYR A 16 28.63 28.97 7.18
N MET A 17 29.64 28.45 7.87
CA MET A 17 29.72 27.02 8.21
C MET A 17 28.55 26.59 9.10
N GLN A 18 28.14 27.42 10.06
CA GLN A 18 27.01 27.13 10.93
C GLN A 18 25.68 27.16 10.16
N ALA A 19 25.49 28.15 9.29
CA ALA A 19 24.29 28.25 8.46
C ALA A 19 24.13 27.03 7.53
N ILE A 20 25.20 26.59 6.88
CA ILE A 20 25.18 25.41 6.00
C ILE A 20 24.96 24.13 6.81
N LYS A 21 25.54 24.00 8.01
CA LYS A 21 25.33 22.84 8.90
C LYS A 21 23.90 22.68 9.40
N ASN A 22 23.13 23.77 9.47
CA ASN A 22 21.74 23.75 9.90
C ASN A 22 20.77 23.38 8.77
N ILE A 23 21.26 23.18 7.53
CA ILE A 23 20.42 22.69 6.43
C ILE A 23 20.06 21.23 6.71
N THR A 24 18.77 20.97 6.90
CA THR A 24 18.22 19.63 7.11
C THR A 24 17.30 19.23 5.97
N PHE A 25 17.33 17.95 5.60
CA PHE A 25 16.35 17.34 4.69
C PHE A 25 15.42 16.44 5.50
N THR A 26 14.11 16.53 5.23
CA THR A 26 13.09 15.67 5.82
C THR A 26 12.21 15.09 4.72
N ASN A 27 11.92 13.79 4.80
CA ASN A 27 10.93 13.12 3.98
C ASN A 27 10.06 12.25 4.91
N SER A 28 8.75 12.36 4.76
CA SER A 28 7.75 11.61 5.55
C SER A 28 6.86 10.75 4.67
N SER A 29 7.24 10.51 3.41
CA SER A 29 6.55 9.60 2.50
C SER A 29 7.01 8.17 2.78
N GLU A 30 6.06 7.24 2.81
CA GLU A 30 6.35 5.81 2.85
C GLU A 30 6.84 5.30 1.47
N ASP A 31 6.39 5.91 0.37
CA ASP A 31 6.98 5.76 -0.97
C ASP A 31 7.75 7.03 -1.36
N PRO A 32 9.01 7.20 -0.95
CA PRO A 32 9.78 8.38 -1.27
C PRO A 32 10.38 8.31 -2.68
N SER A 33 10.23 9.39 -3.44
CA SER A 33 10.96 9.55 -4.71
C SER A 33 12.48 9.41 -4.51
N THR A 34 13.09 8.50 -5.26
CA THR A 34 14.54 8.21 -5.26
C THR A 34 15.36 9.15 -6.14
N VAL A 35 14.72 10.15 -6.78
CA VAL A 35 15.42 11.15 -7.59
C VAL A 35 16.39 11.94 -6.71
N PRO A 36 17.69 12.07 -7.05
CA PRO A 36 18.63 12.80 -6.22
C PRO A 36 18.20 14.25 -6.00
N ARG A 37 18.33 14.74 -4.76
CA ARG A 37 18.09 16.14 -4.42
C ARG A 37 19.40 16.89 -4.48
N ILE A 38 19.51 17.85 -5.39
CA ILE A 38 20.72 18.64 -5.60
C ILE A 38 20.60 19.94 -4.80
N ILE A 39 21.57 20.19 -3.93
CA ILE A 39 21.71 21.44 -3.18
C ILE A 39 22.92 22.18 -3.74
N THR A 40 22.69 23.38 -4.25
CA THR A 40 23.74 24.28 -4.72
C THR A 40 23.91 25.44 -3.74
N VAL A 41 25.16 25.80 -3.46
CA VAL A 41 25.52 26.89 -2.57
C VAL A 41 26.47 27.83 -3.30
N THR A 42 26.12 29.11 -3.31
CA THR A 42 27.02 30.21 -3.63
C THR A 42 26.99 31.20 -2.47
N VAL A 43 28.13 31.83 -2.22
CA VAL A 43 28.24 32.91 -1.22
C VAL A 43 28.68 34.19 -1.93
N THR A 44 28.31 35.35 -1.40
CA THR A 44 28.71 36.65 -1.93
C THR A 44 29.26 37.55 -0.83
N ASP A 45 30.26 38.35 -1.17
CA ASP A 45 30.83 39.40 -0.31
C ASP A 45 30.15 40.77 -0.51
N GLY A 46 29.08 40.83 -1.31
CA GLY A 46 28.39 42.05 -1.70
C GLY A 46 28.88 42.66 -3.02
N GLY A 47 29.93 42.11 -3.63
CA GLY A 47 30.40 42.47 -4.97
C GLY A 47 30.35 41.28 -5.93
N ASN A 48 31.03 40.18 -5.57
CA ASN A 48 31.14 38.99 -6.41
C ASN A 48 30.50 37.77 -5.75
N TYR A 49 30.13 36.77 -6.56
CA TYR A 49 29.74 35.45 -6.08
C TYR A 49 30.93 34.49 -6.11
N SER A 50 30.94 33.53 -5.19
CA SER A 50 31.84 32.39 -5.22
C SER A 50 31.55 31.47 -6.41
N ASN A 51 32.44 30.49 -6.63
CA ASN A 51 32.06 29.30 -7.38
C ASN A 51 30.87 28.60 -6.71
N THR A 52 30.10 27.85 -7.50
CA THR A 52 29.01 27.00 -6.99
C THR A 52 29.60 25.75 -6.34
N ALA A 53 29.27 25.52 -5.07
CA ALA A 53 29.43 24.23 -4.42
C ALA A 53 28.14 23.41 -4.60
N THR A 54 28.27 22.13 -4.90
CA THR A 54 27.13 21.23 -5.08
C THR A 54 27.26 20.06 -4.13
N THR A 55 26.17 19.74 -3.42
CA THR A 55 26.03 18.50 -2.67
C THR A 55 24.72 17.82 -3.07
N THR A 56 24.67 16.51 -2.90
CA THR A 56 23.53 15.70 -3.30
C THR A 56 23.03 14.91 -2.10
N VAL A 57 21.72 14.96 -1.88
CA VAL A 57 21.03 14.06 -0.96
C VAL A 57 20.39 12.95 -1.78
N ASN A 58 20.83 11.71 -1.53
CA ASN A 58 20.24 10.52 -2.11
C ASN A 58 19.20 9.96 -1.14
N VAL A 59 18.03 9.62 -1.67
CA VAL A 59 16.97 8.95 -0.91
C VAL A 59 16.87 7.52 -1.40
N VAL A 60 16.90 6.58 -0.47
CA VAL A 60 16.71 5.16 -0.74
C VAL A 60 15.31 4.79 -0.27
N ALA A 61 14.45 4.36 -1.20
CA ALA A 61 13.15 3.79 -0.85
C ALA A 61 13.34 2.38 -0.28
N VAL A 62 12.49 2.01 0.67
CA VAL A 62 12.41 0.67 1.25
C VAL A 62 11.04 0.14 0.88
N ASN A 63 10.97 -1.14 0.47
CA ASN A 63 9.69 -1.75 0.12
C ASN A 63 8.94 -2.19 1.39
N ASP A 64 7.75 -1.66 1.58
CA ASP A 64 6.79 -2.04 2.60
C ASP A 64 6.00 -3.30 2.19
N ALA A 65 5.45 -3.97 3.20
CA ALA A 65 4.60 -5.13 2.96
C ALA A 65 3.15 -4.69 2.64
N PRO A 66 2.43 -5.44 1.78
CA PRO A 66 1.02 -5.19 1.56
C PRO A 66 0.20 -5.35 2.84
N VAL A 67 -0.86 -4.56 2.95
CA VAL A 67 -1.85 -4.63 4.03
C VAL A 67 -3.15 -5.19 3.50
N ALA A 68 -3.78 -6.08 4.25
CA ALA A 68 -5.12 -6.62 3.95
C ALA A 68 -6.13 -6.21 5.04
N ALA A 69 -7.29 -5.73 4.61
CA ALA A 69 -8.41 -5.36 5.47
C ALA A 69 -9.71 -6.00 4.93
N PRO A 70 -9.91 -7.32 5.14
CA PRO A 70 -11.04 -8.03 4.56
C PRO A 70 -12.38 -7.55 5.14
N VAL A 71 -13.43 -7.63 4.33
CA VAL A 71 -14.81 -7.33 4.73
C VAL A 71 -15.67 -8.58 4.74
N ASN A 72 -16.71 -8.56 5.58
CA ASN A 72 -17.72 -9.61 5.56
C ASN A 72 -18.52 -9.54 4.26
N VAL A 73 -18.78 -10.70 3.66
CA VAL A 73 -19.66 -10.86 2.52
C VAL A 73 -20.82 -11.77 2.91
N THR A 74 -22.01 -11.44 2.43
CA THR A 74 -23.21 -12.26 2.60
C THR A 74 -23.58 -12.85 1.25
N GLY A 75 -23.85 -14.15 1.20
CA GLY A 75 -24.39 -14.84 0.03
C GLY A 75 -25.77 -15.40 0.32
N THR A 76 -26.45 -15.86 -0.72
CA THR A 76 -27.61 -16.74 -0.58
C THR A 76 -27.14 -18.19 -0.47
N GLU A 77 -27.85 -18.96 0.35
CA GLU A 77 -27.70 -20.41 0.43
C GLU A 77 -27.84 -21.05 -0.96
N ASP A 78 -27.16 -22.19 -1.15
CA ASP A 78 -27.15 -22.97 -2.38
C ASP A 78 -26.72 -22.21 -3.65
N THR A 79 -26.21 -20.99 -3.49
CA THR A 79 -25.86 -20.10 -4.60
C THR A 79 -24.37 -19.80 -4.56
N PRO A 80 -23.63 -20.07 -5.64
CA PRO A 80 -22.23 -19.69 -5.69
C PRO A 80 -22.06 -18.16 -5.60
N LEU A 81 -21.19 -17.71 -4.71
CA LEU A 81 -20.85 -16.30 -4.51
C LEU A 81 -19.49 -16.00 -5.14
N ILE A 82 -19.46 -15.24 -6.23
CA ILE A 82 -18.20 -14.73 -6.81
C ILE A 82 -17.59 -13.71 -5.85
N LEU A 83 -16.31 -13.91 -5.50
CA LEU A 83 -15.58 -13.00 -4.61
C LEU A 83 -14.85 -11.95 -5.45
N GLY A 84 -15.12 -10.68 -5.19
CA GLY A 84 -14.42 -9.55 -5.82
C GLY A 84 -13.20 -9.10 -5.01
N TRP A 85 -12.27 -8.37 -5.64
CA TRP A 85 -11.04 -7.90 -5.00
C TRP A 85 -11.30 -7.07 -3.74
N SER A 86 -12.37 -6.26 -3.75
CA SER A 86 -12.80 -5.45 -2.61
C SER A 86 -13.11 -6.27 -1.35
N THR A 87 -13.42 -7.56 -1.48
CA THR A 87 -13.65 -8.47 -0.34
C THR A 87 -12.41 -8.59 0.54
N PHE A 88 -11.22 -8.52 -0.05
CA PHE A 88 -9.95 -8.74 0.65
C PHE A 88 -9.32 -7.43 1.16
N GLY A 89 -9.74 -6.29 0.62
CA GLY A 89 -9.26 -4.97 1.03
C GLY A 89 -7.73 -4.84 1.00
N VAL A 90 -7.08 -5.37 -0.05
CA VAL A 90 -5.62 -5.39 -0.15
C VAL A 90 -5.10 -4.09 -0.77
N THR A 91 -4.14 -3.46 -0.10
CA THR A 91 -3.43 -2.26 -0.54
C THR A 91 -1.93 -2.39 -0.30
N ASP A 92 -1.15 -1.68 -1.10
CA ASP A 92 0.30 -1.58 -0.95
C ASP A 92 0.71 -0.16 -1.32
N VAL A 93 1.63 0.44 -0.58
CA VAL A 93 2.01 1.85 -0.77
C VAL A 93 3.05 2.02 -1.88
N ASP A 94 3.88 1.02 -2.11
CA ASP A 94 4.97 1.05 -3.10
C ASP A 94 4.57 0.43 -4.45
N SER A 95 3.60 -0.49 -4.41
CA SER A 95 3.23 -1.33 -5.54
C SER A 95 1.86 -0.95 -6.10
N PRO A 96 1.71 -0.92 -7.44
CA PRO A 96 0.39 -0.74 -8.04
C PRO A 96 -0.51 -1.92 -7.69
N ALA A 97 -1.81 -1.66 -7.46
CA ALA A 97 -2.77 -2.72 -7.11
C ALA A 97 -2.79 -3.89 -8.13
N SER A 98 -2.47 -3.64 -9.40
CA SER A 98 -2.42 -4.66 -10.44
C SER A 98 -1.34 -5.71 -10.28
N SER A 99 -0.28 -5.45 -9.49
CA SER A 99 0.75 -6.46 -9.18
C SER A 99 0.45 -7.26 -7.91
N LEU A 100 -0.62 -6.92 -7.20
CA LEU A 100 -1.00 -7.59 -5.96
C LEU A 100 -1.79 -8.88 -6.20
N GLY A 101 -1.80 -9.73 -5.18
CA GLY A 101 -2.56 -10.96 -5.15
C GLY A 101 -2.81 -11.42 -3.73
N ILE A 102 -3.54 -12.53 -3.59
CA ILE A 102 -3.81 -13.16 -2.31
C ILE A 102 -3.25 -14.58 -2.29
N LYS A 103 -3.03 -15.10 -1.10
CA LYS A 103 -2.73 -16.51 -0.85
C LYS A 103 -3.77 -17.06 0.11
N ILE A 104 -4.45 -18.13 -0.28
CA ILE A 104 -5.42 -18.81 0.59
C ILE A 104 -4.65 -19.73 1.52
N THR A 105 -4.54 -19.37 2.80
CA THR A 105 -3.80 -20.12 3.84
C THR A 105 -4.68 -21.01 4.71
N GLN A 106 -6.00 -20.83 4.59
CA GLN A 106 -7.00 -21.62 5.28
C GLN A 106 -8.24 -21.73 4.39
N LEU A 107 -8.79 -22.93 4.28
CA LEU A 107 -10.02 -23.19 3.56
C LEU A 107 -11.23 -23.05 4.52
N PRO A 108 -12.43 -22.74 3.99
CA PRO A 108 -13.66 -22.76 4.78
C PRO A 108 -13.87 -24.13 5.45
N GLY A 109 -14.48 -24.11 6.64
CA GLY A 109 -14.89 -25.33 7.34
C GLY A 109 -16.17 -25.94 6.75
N GLU A 110 -17.07 -25.09 6.27
CA GLU A 110 -18.29 -25.45 5.54
C GLU A 110 -18.28 -24.78 4.17
N GLY A 111 -18.90 -25.44 3.20
CA GLY A 111 -18.79 -25.11 1.79
C GLY A 111 -17.35 -25.22 1.27
N LYS A 112 -17.09 -24.60 0.12
CA LYS A 112 -15.77 -24.63 -0.51
C LYS A 112 -15.45 -23.39 -1.31
N LEU A 113 -14.17 -23.03 -1.30
CA LEU A 113 -13.63 -22.11 -2.29
C LEU A 113 -13.35 -22.86 -3.58
N GLN A 114 -13.76 -22.27 -4.70
CA GLN A 114 -13.47 -22.78 -6.02
C GLN A 114 -12.86 -21.71 -6.91
N TYR A 115 -11.98 -22.12 -7.81
CA TYR A 115 -11.41 -21.27 -8.83
C TYR A 115 -11.79 -21.74 -10.24
N LEU A 116 -11.89 -20.78 -11.16
CA LEU A 116 -12.22 -21.05 -12.55
C LEU A 116 -10.94 -21.34 -13.35
N ASP A 117 -10.82 -22.59 -13.81
CA ASP A 117 -9.74 -23.06 -14.68
C ASP A 117 -10.30 -23.30 -16.10
N GLY A 118 -10.00 -22.37 -17.01
CA GLY A 118 -10.67 -22.29 -18.30
C GLY A 118 -12.17 -22.04 -18.12
N SER A 119 -12.98 -23.07 -18.37
CA SER A 119 -14.44 -23.03 -18.18
C SER A 119 -14.94 -23.89 -17.02
N THR A 120 -14.04 -24.52 -16.26
CA THR A 120 -14.39 -25.47 -15.20
C THR A 120 -14.04 -24.93 -13.82
N TRP A 121 -14.98 -25.01 -12.89
CA TRP A 121 -14.72 -24.70 -11.49
C TRP A 121 -14.05 -25.88 -10.79
N LYS A 122 -12.94 -25.61 -10.11
CA LYS A 122 -12.14 -26.57 -9.34
C LYS A 122 -11.97 -26.10 -7.91
N ASP A 123 -11.84 -27.03 -6.98
CA ASP A 123 -11.66 -26.68 -5.57
C ASP A 123 -10.28 -26.05 -5.33
N VAL A 124 -10.24 -25.00 -4.50
CA VAL A 124 -9.02 -24.31 -4.13
C VAL A 124 -8.22 -25.18 -3.16
N ALA A 125 -6.91 -25.29 -3.39
CA ALA A 125 -6.00 -25.96 -2.48
C ALA A 125 -5.40 -24.98 -1.45
N ASN A 126 -4.98 -25.50 -0.29
CA ASN A 126 -4.25 -24.69 0.67
C ASN A 126 -2.95 -24.14 0.07
N ASN A 127 -2.59 -22.92 0.45
CA ASN A 127 -1.47 -22.14 -0.06
C ASN A 127 -1.58 -21.71 -1.54
N GLN A 128 -2.71 -21.92 -2.20
CA GLN A 128 -2.92 -21.47 -3.57
C GLN A 128 -3.01 -19.93 -3.64
N THR A 129 -2.43 -19.36 -4.68
CA THR A 129 -2.40 -17.92 -4.91
C THR A 129 -3.32 -17.50 -6.06
N PHE A 130 -3.85 -16.28 -5.96
CA PHE A 130 -4.66 -15.66 -6.99
C PHE A 130 -4.19 -14.22 -7.20
N SER A 131 -3.99 -13.83 -8.46
CA SER A 131 -3.70 -12.44 -8.79
C SER A 131 -4.95 -11.59 -8.65
N LYS A 132 -4.79 -10.27 -8.46
CA LYS A 132 -5.90 -9.33 -8.54
C LYS A 132 -6.67 -9.45 -9.86
N ALA A 133 -5.95 -9.64 -10.97
CA ALA A 133 -6.56 -9.80 -12.29
C ALA A 133 -7.46 -11.04 -12.40
N ASP A 134 -7.08 -12.16 -11.78
CA ASP A 134 -7.92 -13.36 -11.75
C ASP A 134 -9.21 -13.13 -10.94
N ILE A 135 -9.10 -12.43 -9.82
CA ILE A 135 -10.25 -12.12 -8.95
C ILE A 135 -11.18 -11.12 -9.64
N ASP A 136 -10.64 -10.07 -10.26
CA ASP A 136 -11.42 -9.10 -11.04
C ASP A 136 -12.11 -9.75 -12.25
N ALA A 137 -11.50 -10.79 -12.83
CA ALA A 137 -12.11 -11.61 -13.87
C ALA A 137 -13.15 -12.61 -13.33
N GLY A 138 -13.48 -12.56 -12.03
CA GLY A 138 -14.49 -13.39 -11.40
C GLY A 138 -14.09 -14.87 -11.28
N LYS A 139 -12.78 -15.18 -11.24
CA LYS A 139 -12.30 -16.56 -11.22
C LYS A 139 -12.25 -17.19 -9.83
N LEU A 140 -12.67 -16.50 -8.77
CA LEU A 140 -12.71 -17.04 -7.41
C LEU A 140 -14.13 -16.94 -6.88
N ARG A 141 -14.64 -18.04 -6.33
CA ARG A 141 -15.98 -18.09 -5.72
C ARG A 141 -16.00 -18.92 -4.45
N PHE A 142 -16.95 -18.59 -3.60
CA PHE A 142 -17.43 -19.50 -2.55
C PHE A 142 -18.64 -20.29 -3.07
N LEU A 143 -18.69 -21.57 -2.77
CA LEU A 143 -19.82 -22.45 -3.02
C LEU A 143 -20.27 -23.01 -1.66
N PRO A 144 -21.44 -22.59 -1.13
CA PRO A 144 -22.01 -23.19 0.08
C PRO A 144 -22.21 -24.69 -0.07
N ASP A 145 -22.32 -25.43 1.04
CA ASP A 145 -22.70 -26.83 0.96
C ASP A 145 -24.14 -27.00 0.49
N ALA A 146 -24.41 -28.13 -0.16
CA ALA A 146 -25.73 -28.39 -0.73
C ALA A 146 -26.77 -28.57 0.37
N ASN A 147 -27.84 -27.78 0.31
CA ASN A 147 -28.92 -27.68 1.29
C ASN A 147 -28.45 -27.21 2.67
N GLU A 148 -27.36 -26.45 2.73
CA GLU A 148 -26.92 -25.81 3.97
C GLU A 148 -27.95 -24.77 4.40
N SER A 149 -28.75 -25.12 5.40
CA SER A 149 -29.82 -24.25 5.92
C SER A 149 -29.31 -23.45 7.12
N GLY A 150 -29.43 -22.13 7.08
CA GLY A 150 -29.09 -21.21 8.16
C GLY A 150 -30.11 -21.20 9.31
N VAL A 151 -30.74 -22.33 9.64
CA VAL A 151 -31.85 -22.35 10.61
C VAL A 151 -31.55 -23.25 11.80
N ASN A 152 -31.61 -22.64 12.99
CA ASN A 152 -32.07 -23.29 14.20
C ASN A 152 -33.19 -22.45 14.83
N GLY A 153 -34.42 -22.85 14.54
CA GLY A 153 -35.62 -22.24 15.07
C GLY A 153 -36.88 -22.98 14.65
N TYR A 154 -36.93 -24.30 14.85
CA TYR A 154 -38.20 -25.02 14.85
C TYR A 154 -39.08 -24.41 15.94
N GLY A 155 -40.01 -23.53 15.54
CA GLY A 155 -41.14 -23.08 16.37
C GLY A 155 -42.17 -24.20 16.57
N GLY A 156 -41.72 -25.39 16.94
CA GLY A 156 -42.59 -26.49 17.30
C GLY A 156 -43.39 -26.11 18.54
N THR A 157 -44.70 -25.94 18.38
CA THR A 157 -45.61 -25.83 19.51
C THR A 157 -45.63 -27.17 20.26
N GLY A 158 -45.30 -27.07 21.55
CA GLY A 158 -45.51 -28.01 22.64
C GLY A 158 -46.12 -29.40 22.37
N MET A 159 -45.50 -30.39 23.02
CA MET A 159 -46.29 -31.30 23.85
C MET A 159 -46.21 -30.83 25.30
#